data_AF-A0A9W6TRB0-F1
#
_entry.id   AF-A0A9W6TRB0-F1
#
_cell.length_a   1.000
_cell.length_b   1.000
_cell.length_c   1.000
_cell.angle_alpha   90.00
_cell.angle_beta   90.00
_cell.angle_gamma   90.00
#
_symmetry.space_group_name_H-M   'P 1'
#
loop_
_entity.id
_entity.type
_entity.pdbx_description
1 polymer ?
#
loop_
_entity_poly.entity_id
_entity_poly.type
_entity_poly.pdbx_seq_one_letter_code
_entity_poly.pdbx_strand_id
1 'polypeptide(L)'
;MTAALQQQQQPAVQPQGTSELDNREYRAEGIKMPTFAGTKEDDVDDYMLSAKLYFESKNIEYEGTAPQQRPLSLLVANLNGPAAA
;
A
#
# COMPACT_ATOMS: atom_id res chain seq x y z
N MET A 1 53.40 46.54 1.10
CA MET A 1 52.18 45.89 0.58
C MET A 1 52.07 44.53 1.23
N THR A 2 50.92 44.27 1.83
CA THR A 2 50.53 43.10 2.65
C THR A 2 50.18 41.88 1.80
N ALA A 3 50.55 40.68 2.26
CA ALA A 3 49.95 39.43 1.79
C ALA A 3 49.84 38.44 2.97
N ALA A 4 48.62 38.25 3.45
CA ALA A 4 48.22 37.26 4.44
C ALA A 4 47.28 36.26 3.77
N LEU A 5 47.59 34.95 3.78
CA LEU A 5 46.68 33.84 3.45
C LEU A 5 47.29 32.54 3.99
N GLN A 6 46.60 31.55 4.55
CA GLN A 6 45.33 31.42 5.26
C GLN A 6 45.32 29.92 5.68
N GLN A 7 45.17 29.62 6.97
CA GLN A 7 44.93 28.25 7.43
C GLN A 7 43.52 27.82 7.00
N GLN A 8 43.37 26.64 6.41
CA GLN A 8 42.07 25.98 6.26
C GLN A 8 41.99 24.76 7.18
N GLN A 9 41.18 24.90 8.22
CA GLN A 9 40.58 23.80 8.99
C GLN A 9 39.28 23.40 8.29
N GLN A 10 39.07 22.10 8.04
CA GLN A 10 37.76 21.58 7.62
C GLN A 10 37.07 20.87 8.81
N PRO A 11 35.76 21.11 9.04
CA PRO A 11 35.03 20.65 10.22
C PRO A 11 34.55 19.19 10.12
N ALA A 12 34.43 18.57 11.30
CA ALA A 12 33.87 17.24 11.51
C ALA A 12 32.41 17.16 11.06
N VAL A 13 32.11 16.26 10.13
CA VAL A 13 30.74 15.90 9.76
C VAL A 13 30.13 15.03 10.87
N GLN A 14 29.21 15.61 11.64
CA GLN A 14 28.31 14.87 12.52
C GLN A 14 27.13 14.36 11.67
N PRO A 15 26.82 13.06 11.66
CA PRO A 15 25.51 12.62 11.21
C PRO A 15 24.51 12.76 12.36
N GLN A 16 23.81 13.89 12.41
CA GLN A 16 22.52 14.00 13.07
C GLN A 16 21.45 13.62 12.05
N GLY A 17 21.05 12.35 12.08
CA GLY A 17 19.86 11.84 11.41
C GLY A 17 18.97 11.25 12.48
N THR A 18 18.07 12.08 13.01
CA THR A 18 16.99 11.71 13.90
C THR A 18 16.27 10.46 13.38
N SER A 19 16.07 9.50 14.27
CA SER A 19 15.24 8.32 14.08
C SER A 19 13.79 8.76 13.92
N GLU A 20 13.44 9.30 12.76
CA GLU A 20 12.05 9.34 12.31
C GLU A 20 11.66 7.88 12.12
N LEU A 21 10.83 7.39 13.04
CA LEU A 21 10.09 6.15 12.86
C LEU A 21 9.43 6.24 11.51
N ASP A 22 10.08 5.57 10.58
CA ASP A 22 9.79 5.52 9.17
C ASP A 22 8.38 4.93 9.03
N ASN A 23 7.41 5.83 8.96
CA ASN A 23 6.03 5.56 8.59
C ASN A 23 6.00 5.29 7.07
N ARG A 24 6.87 4.38 6.59
CA ARG A 24 6.72 3.80 5.26
C ARG A 24 5.42 3.02 5.34
N GLU A 25 4.37 3.65 4.86
CA GLU A 25 3.15 2.98 4.44
C GLU A 25 3.59 1.70 3.72
N TYR A 26 3.34 0.55 4.34
CA TYR A 26 3.58 -0.78 3.79
C TYR A 26 2.56 -0.99 2.66
N ARG A 27 2.68 -0.23 1.59
CA ARG A 27 1.90 -0.44 0.38
C ARG A 27 2.51 -1.66 -0.29
N ALA A 28 1.83 -2.80 -0.17
CA ALA A 28 2.26 -4.00 -0.87
C ALA A 28 2.18 -3.73 -2.38
N GLU A 29 3.33 -3.51 -2.99
CA GLU A 29 3.48 -3.38 -4.44
C GLU A 29 3.34 -4.78 -5.07
N GLY A 30 2.61 -4.88 -6.18
CA GLY A 30 2.44 -6.14 -6.92
C GLY A 30 1.27 -7.05 -6.53
N ILE A 31 0.51 -6.73 -5.46
CA ILE A 31 -0.74 -7.44 -5.17
C ILE A 31 -1.83 -7.09 -6.19
N LYS A 32 -2.65 -8.08 -6.54
CA LYS A 32 -3.77 -7.92 -7.48
C LYS A 32 -5.07 -8.22 -6.75
N MET A 33 -6.15 -7.60 -7.22
CA MET A 33 -7.48 -7.95 -6.73
C MET A 33 -7.76 -9.42 -7.09
N PRO A 34 -8.20 -10.27 -6.13
CA PRO A 34 -8.55 -11.64 -6.43
C PRO A 34 -9.76 -11.69 -7.37
N THR A 35 -9.91 -12.78 -8.11
CA THR A 35 -11.07 -13.05 -8.98
C THR A 35 -11.90 -14.20 -8.43
N PHE A 36 -13.21 -14.18 -8.66
CA PHE A 36 -14.11 -15.23 -8.22
C PHE A 36 -15.00 -15.71 -9.36
N ALA A 37 -14.93 -17.01 -9.70
CA ALA A 37 -15.69 -17.57 -10.82
C ALA A 37 -17.07 -18.12 -10.42
N GLY A 38 -17.28 -18.42 -9.14
CA GLY A 38 -18.50 -19.07 -8.65
C GLY A 38 -18.58 -20.54 -9.05
N THR A 39 -17.44 -21.19 -9.24
CA THR A 39 -17.34 -22.64 -9.44
C THR A 39 -17.35 -23.38 -8.10
N LYS A 40 -17.50 -24.71 -8.14
CA LYS A 40 -17.42 -25.54 -6.92
C LYS A 40 -16.05 -25.54 -6.26
N GLU A 41 -15.02 -25.18 -7.00
CA GLU A 41 -13.64 -25.11 -6.54
C GLU A 41 -13.33 -23.74 -5.89
N ASP A 42 -14.17 -22.73 -6.14
CA ASP A 42 -14.01 -21.43 -5.51
C ASP A 42 -14.56 -21.44 -4.08
N ASP A 43 -13.77 -20.89 -3.16
CA ASP A 43 -14.17 -20.68 -1.78
C ASP A 43 -14.49 -19.20 -1.54
N VAL A 44 -15.68 -18.93 -1.03
CA VAL A 44 -16.15 -17.54 -0.79
C VAL A 44 -15.38 -16.90 0.36
N ASP A 45 -15.04 -17.66 1.39
CA ASP A 45 -14.33 -17.12 2.56
C ASP A 45 -12.89 -16.75 2.18
N ASP A 46 -12.21 -17.57 1.38
CA ASP A 46 -10.86 -17.30 0.88
C ASP A 46 -10.83 -16.09 -0.08
N TYR A 47 -11.84 -15.99 -0.96
CA TYR A 47 -12.02 -14.81 -1.82
C TYR A 47 -12.23 -13.53 -1.01
N MET A 48 -13.12 -13.56 -0.01
CA MET A 48 -13.43 -12.40 0.82
C MET A 48 -12.25 -12.00 1.70
N LEU A 49 -11.50 -12.97 2.24
CA LEU A 49 -10.26 -12.73 2.99
C LEU A 49 -9.21 -12.06 2.09
N SER A 50 -8.99 -12.61 0.90
CA SER A 50 -8.04 -12.07 -0.08
C SER A 50 -8.43 -10.66 -0.54
N ALA A 51 -9.72 -10.39 -0.73
CA ALA A 51 -10.22 -9.07 -1.09
C ALA A 51 -10.02 -8.04 0.03
N LYS A 52 -10.26 -8.42 1.29
CA LYS A 52 -9.98 -7.55 2.46
C LYS A 52 -8.50 -7.22 2.55
N LEU A 53 -7.62 -8.22 2.42
CA LEU A 53 -6.17 -8.01 2.39
C LEU A 53 -5.77 -7.05 1.28
N TYR A 54 -6.37 -7.17 0.09
CA TYR A 54 -6.15 -6.23 -1.01
C TYR A 54 -6.57 -4.80 -0.65
N PHE A 55 -7.74 -4.63 -0.01
CA PHE A 55 -8.21 -3.31 0.40
C PHE A 55 -7.32 -2.68 1.46
N GLU A 56 -6.95 -3.41 2.52
CA GLU A 56 -6.02 -2.95 3.55
C GLU A 56 -4.69 -2.50 2.93
N SER A 57 -4.14 -3.34 2.06
CA SER A 57 -2.86 -3.08 1.38
C SER A 57 -2.88 -1.90 0.41
N LYS A 58 -4.04 -1.58 -0.17
CA LYS A 58 -4.22 -0.43 -1.08
C LYS A 58 -4.79 0.80 -0.38
N ASN A 59 -4.94 0.76 0.95
CA ASN A 59 -5.57 1.81 1.74
C ASN A 59 -6.98 2.16 1.20
N ILE A 60 -7.79 1.14 0.97
CA ILE A 60 -9.17 1.26 0.54
C ILE A 60 -10.04 1.04 1.78
N GLU A 61 -10.77 2.06 2.21
CA GLU A 61 -11.70 1.96 3.34
C GLU A 61 -12.92 1.09 2.96
N TYR A 62 -13.16 0.05 3.75
CA TYR A 62 -14.31 -0.84 3.62
C TYR A 62 -15.08 -1.06 4.94
N GLU A 63 -14.53 -0.65 6.08
CA GLU A 63 -15.17 -0.75 7.40
C GLU A 63 -15.71 0.62 7.86
N GLY A 64 -16.75 1.09 7.18
CA GLY A 64 -17.35 2.40 7.46
C GLY A 64 -18.85 2.43 7.27
N THR A 65 -19.51 3.40 7.90
CA THR A 65 -20.94 3.70 7.68
C THR A 65 -21.17 4.52 6.40
N ALA A 66 -20.09 5.03 5.80
CA ALA A 66 -20.13 5.75 4.54
C ALA A 66 -20.41 4.80 3.35
N PRO A 67 -20.91 5.32 2.22
CA PRO A 67 -21.16 4.50 1.04
C PRO A 67 -19.87 3.84 0.50
N GLN A 68 -19.78 2.52 0.61
CA GLN A 68 -18.61 1.71 0.22
C GLN A 68 -18.57 1.41 -1.29
N GLN A 69 -18.95 2.37 -2.13
CA GLN A 69 -19.12 2.15 -3.58
C GLN A 69 -17.84 1.63 -4.25
N ARG A 70 -16.66 2.09 -3.81
CA ARG A 70 -15.37 1.68 -4.39
C ARG A 70 -15.01 0.21 -4.07
N PRO A 71 -14.96 -0.25 -2.81
CA PRO A 71 -14.78 -1.67 -2.49
C PRO A 71 -15.79 -2.58 -3.19
N LEU A 72 -17.08 -2.19 -3.18
CA LEU A 72 -18.15 -2.96 -3.81
C LEU A 72 -17.96 -3.07 -5.33
N SER A 73 -17.62 -1.96 -5.99
CA SER A 73 -17.36 -1.96 -7.43
C SER A 73 -16.17 -2.83 -7.78
N LEU A 74 -15.13 -2.87 -6.93
CA LEU A 74 -13.96 -3.72 -7.13
C LEU A 74 -14.31 -5.21 -6.97
N LEU A 75 -15.14 -5.57 -5.99
CA LEU A 75 -15.60 -6.96 -5.84
C LEU A 75 -16.40 -7.39 -7.08
N VAL A 76 -17.36 -6.59 -7.51
CA VAL A 76 -18.23 -6.90 -8.66
C VAL A 76 -17.43 -6.97 -9.96
N ALA A 77 -16.47 -6.06 -10.17
CA ALA A 77 -15.64 -6.05 -11.37
C ALA A 77 -14.68 -7.24 -11.49
N ASN A 78 -14.43 -7.98 -10.40
CA ASN A 78 -13.57 -9.16 -10.39
C ASN A 78 -14.34 -10.48 -10.25
N LEU A 79 -15.67 -10.42 -10.35
CA LEU A 79 -16.46 -11.62 -10.64
C LEU A 79 -16.24 -12.01 -12.10
N ASN A 80 -16.11 -13.31 -12.35
CA ASN A 80 -16.06 -13.86 -13.70
C ASN A 80 -16.89 -15.15 -13.78
N GLY A 81 -16.99 -15.74 -14.97
CA GLY A 81 -17.73 -17.00 -15.16
C GLY A 81 -19.19 -16.92 -14.68
N PRO A 82 -19.72 -18.00 -14.07
CA PRO A 82 -21.06 -18.03 -13.49
C PRO A 82 -21.36 -16.93 -12.46
N ALA A 83 -20.36 -16.46 -11.70
CA ALA A 83 -20.57 -15.41 -10.69
C ALA A 83 -20.84 -14.02 -11.30
N ALA A 84 -20.52 -13.81 -12.58
CA ALA A 84 -20.74 -12.56 -13.30
C ALA A 84 -22.00 -12.55 -14.18
N ALA A 85 -22.75 -13.66 -14.23
CA ALA A 85 -23.88 -13.88 -15.14
C ALA A 85 -25.24 -13.46 -14.56
#